data_AF-A0A2C6A1X4-F1
#
_entry.id   AF-A0A2C6A1X4-F1
#
_cell.length_a   1.000
_cell.length_b   1.000
_cell.length_c   1.000
_cell.angle_alpha   90.00
_cell.angle_beta   90.00
_cell.angle_gamma   90.00
#
_symmetry.space_group_name_H-M   'P 1'
#
loop_
_entity.id
_entity.type
_entity.pdbx_description
1 polymer ?
#
loop_
_entity_poly.entity_id
_entity_poly.type
_entity_poly.pdbx_seq_one_letter_code
_entity_poly.pdbx_strand_id
1 'polypeptide(L)'
;MAVLFSTRILAITKARLLIVLSLSLTWWLSRLAPGYGPVVPAEVSSRIQEARRRMPELWPERRPGGDGPAALNASKLALLMEPRPLPHLVPLMVHMVSVVPPDWRFLFVGSQWSVHSVGRAPAIKQQRATGKVTLMTLPRPWSIGRREDVFRLLTDVRFYDEVLAGVEWVLKYEHDSILCANSPTSLDDWLGWSWAGAPRSENDRFPGIGGLTLRRVSAVKRVLAFQNRLNDSEAEDEWFCKRLSAMPGASMAPAWPNAFAVHKVPVGKPMGYHVQGGGGQGRADMWENAEARRGILEYCPELSIIMDMKLERERCPDDDLQGGRTADAAKVAGAGGEGVGLTLARPPPPPPPPPPLAPSSPQARMHAAEA
;
A
#
# COMPACT_ATOMS: atom_id res chain seq x y z
N MET A 1 19.23 -88.74 -38.02
CA MET A 1 20.22 -87.77 -38.50
C MET A 1 19.67 -86.36 -38.29
N ALA A 2 20.22 -85.67 -37.30
CA ALA A 2 20.34 -84.21 -37.12
C ALA A 2 19.10 -83.29 -37.27
N VAL A 3 18.48 -82.93 -36.14
CA VAL A 3 17.77 -81.65 -35.94
C VAL A 3 18.78 -80.62 -35.44
N LEU A 4 19.06 -79.57 -36.21
CA LEU A 4 19.95 -78.46 -35.83
C LEU A 4 19.18 -77.41 -35.02
N PHE A 5 19.51 -77.31 -33.74
CA PHE A 5 19.15 -76.19 -32.85
C PHE A 5 19.86 -74.91 -33.30
N SER A 6 19.12 -73.81 -33.43
CA SER A 6 19.69 -72.46 -33.50
C SER A 6 19.11 -71.62 -32.36
N THR A 7 19.83 -71.58 -31.25
CA THR A 7 19.60 -70.68 -30.13
C THR A 7 20.11 -69.28 -30.48
N ARG A 8 19.23 -68.29 -30.59
CA ARG A 8 19.60 -66.87 -30.55
C ARG A 8 19.23 -66.29 -29.19
N ILE A 9 20.22 -66.24 -28.29
CA ILE A 9 20.15 -65.51 -27.03
C ILE A 9 20.24 -64.01 -27.36
N LEU A 10 19.17 -63.27 -27.07
CA LEU A 10 19.13 -61.81 -27.21
C LEU A 10 20.03 -61.18 -26.14
N ALA A 11 21.15 -60.59 -26.56
CA ALA A 11 22.01 -59.78 -25.69
C ALA A 11 21.27 -58.50 -25.26
N ILE A 12 20.91 -58.42 -23.98
CA ILE A 12 20.24 -57.26 -23.38
C ILE A 12 21.31 -56.20 -23.09
N THR A 13 21.30 -55.10 -23.85
CA THR A 13 22.18 -53.95 -23.60
C THR A 13 21.65 -53.13 -22.42
N LYS A 14 22.56 -52.55 -21.60
CA LYS A 14 22.22 -51.73 -20.41
C LYS A 14 21.18 -50.64 -20.70
N ALA A 15 21.18 -50.08 -21.92
CA ALA A 15 20.22 -49.08 -22.37
C ALA A 15 18.77 -49.61 -22.44
N ARG A 16 18.57 -50.85 -22.91
CA ARG A 16 17.23 -51.47 -22.96
C ARG A 16 16.69 -51.75 -21.57
N LEU A 17 17.57 -52.12 -20.64
CA LEU A 17 17.19 -52.37 -19.25
C LEU A 17 16.80 -51.06 -18.54
N LEU A 18 17.52 -49.96 -18.80
CA LEU A 18 17.17 -48.62 -18.31
C LEU A 18 15.83 -48.11 -18.87
N ILE A 19 15.55 -48.36 -20.15
CA ILE A 19 14.27 -47.97 -20.77
C ILE A 19 13.10 -48.75 -20.15
N VAL A 20 13.26 -50.06 -19.95
CA VAL A 20 12.24 -50.88 -19.29
C VAL A 20 12.04 -50.43 -17.84
N LEU A 21 13.13 -50.11 -17.13
CA LEU A 21 13.05 -49.62 -15.76
C LEU A 21 12.35 -48.24 -15.69
N SER A 22 12.68 -47.31 -16.60
CA SER A 22 12.03 -46.00 -16.65
C SER A 22 10.55 -46.11 -17.01
N LEU A 23 10.18 -47.00 -17.94
CA LEU A 23 8.79 -47.26 -18.30
C LEU A 23 8.02 -47.90 -17.15
N SER A 24 8.64 -48.81 -16.40
CA SER A 24 8.03 -49.39 -15.22
C SER A 24 7.83 -48.36 -14.10
N LEU A 25 8.78 -47.43 -13.94
CA LEU A 25 8.70 -46.35 -12.95
C LEU A 25 7.62 -45.33 -13.32
N THR A 26 7.52 -44.92 -14.59
CA THR A 26 6.46 -44.00 -15.04
C THR A 26 5.08 -44.66 -14.97
N TRP A 27 4.97 -45.96 -15.22
CA TRP A 27 3.71 -46.70 -15.06
C TRP A 27 3.33 -46.90 -13.59
N TRP A 28 4.33 -47.06 -12.71
CA TRP A 28 4.11 -47.11 -11.26
C TRP A 28 3.67 -45.74 -10.70
N LEU A 29 4.33 -44.65 -11.13
CA LEU A 29 3.96 -43.29 -10.75
C LEU A 29 2.57 -42.89 -11.29
N SER A 30 2.21 -43.32 -12.51
CA SER A 30 0.88 -43.05 -13.07
C SER A 30 -0.24 -43.82 -12.38
N ARG A 31 0.03 -45.00 -11.82
CA ARG A 31 -0.92 -45.72 -10.95
C ARG A 31 -1.08 -45.09 -9.56
N LEU A 32 -0.08 -44.39 -9.06
CA LEU A 32 -0.15 -43.67 -7.79
C LEU A 32 -0.89 -42.32 -7.92
N ALA A 33 -0.83 -41.67 -9.09
CA ALA A 33 -1.49 -40.39 -9.37
C ALA A 33 -3.01 -40.33 -9.01
N PRO A 34 -3.86 -41.32 -9.34
CA PRO A 34 -5.27 -41.30 -8.93
C PRO A 34 -5.50 -41.44 -7.42
N GLY A 35 -4.53 -41.96 -6.65
CA GLY A 35 -4.61 -42.05 -5.19
C GLY A 35 -4.31 -40.73 -4.46
N TYR A 36 -3.48 -39.86 -5.07
CA TYR A 36 -3.14 -38.55 -4.51
C TYR A 36 -4.01 -37.40 -5.06
N GLY A 37 -4.77 -37.65 -6.12
CA GLY A 37 -5.70 -36.70 -6.74
C GLY A 37 -6.66 -35.99 -5.78
N PRO A 38 -7.26 -36.66 -4.77
CA PRO A 38 -8.17 -36.01 -3.81
C PRO A 38 -7.49 -35.46 -2.54
N VAL A 39 -6.27 -35.91 -2.20
CA VAL A 39 -5.60 -35.53 -0.94
C VAL A 39 -4.94 -34.15 -1.04
N VAL A 40 -4.34 -33.83 -2.20
CA VAL A 40 -3.68 -32.53 -2.42
C VAL A 40 -4.69 -31.36 -2.42
N PRO A 41 -5.84 -31.42 -3.12
CA PRO A 41 -6.86 -30.37 -3.06
C PRO A 41 -7.50 -30.23 -1.67
N ALA A 42 -7.68 -31.34 -0.95
CA ALA A 42 -8.26 -31.34 0.40
C ALA A 42 -7.32 -30.65 1.41
N GLU A 43 -6.01 -30.90 1.34
CA GLU A 43 -5.08 -30.26 2.27
C GLU A 43 -4.89 -28.78 1.97
N VAL A 44 -4.82 -28.40 0.69
CA VAL A 44 -4.76 -26.98 0.28
C VAL A 44 -6.04 -26.23 0.67
N SER A 45 -7.22 -26.81 0.44
CA SER A 45 -8.49 -26.19 0.83
C SER A 45 -8.66 -26.08 2.34
N SER A 46 -8.18 -27.06 3.11
CA SER A 46 -8.19 -26.99 4.58
C SER A 46 -7.30 -25.88 5.12
N ARG A 47 -6.10 -25.68 4.54
CA ARG A 47 -5.20 -24.57 4.91
C ARG A 47 -5.78 -23.21 4.54
N ILE A 48 -6.49 -23.11 3.41
CA ILE A 48 -7.20 -21.89 3.00
C ILE A 48 -8.37 -21.60 3.94
N GLN A 49 -9.18 -22.61 4.29
CA GLN A 49 -10.27 -22.45 5.25
C GLN A 49 -9.77 -22.08 6.65
N GLU A 50 -8.64 -22.66 7.08
CA GLU A 50 -8.01 -22.32 8.35
C GLU A 50 -7.42 -20.90 8.33
N ALA A 51 -6.82 -20.47 7.22
CA ALA A 51 -6.41 -19.07 7.04
C ALA A 51 -7.62 -18.12 7.09
N ARG A 52 -8.75 -18.47 6.46
CA ARG A 52 -9.99 -17.70 6.49
C ARG A 52 -10.59 -17.61 7.89
N ARG A 53 -10.48 -18.66 8.71
CA ARG A 53 -10.91 -18.67 10.13
C ARG A 53 -9.99 -17.88 11.05
N ARG A 54 -8.70 -17.75 10.69
CA ARG A 54 -7.69 -17.00 11.46
C ARG A 54 -7.66 -15.52 11.11
N MET A 55 -8.24 -15.11 9.99
CA MET A 55 -8.53 -13.70 9.76
C MET A 55 -9.61 -13.30 10.77
N PRO A 56 -9.34 -12.34 11.69
CA PRO A 56 -10.41 -11.72 12.45
C PRO A 56 -11.45 -11.24 11.44
N GLU A 57 -12.74 -11.39 11.71
CA GLU A 57 -13.77 -10.69 10.95
C GLU A 57 -13.37 -9.21 10.93
N LEU A 58 -12.81 -8.75 9.81
CA LEU A 58 -12.26 -7.40 9.70
C LEU A 58 -13.33 -6.36 10.01
N TRP A 59 -14.58 -6.77 9.75
CA TRP A 59 -15.81 -6.12 10.11
C TRP A 59 -16.62 -7.05 11.03
N PRO A 60 -16.74 -6.76 12.34
CA PRO A 60 -17.77 -7.43 13.13
C PRO A 60 -19.14 -7.12 12.54
N GLU A 61 -19.93 -8.17 12.31
CA GLU A 61 -21.31 -8.05 11.86
C GLU A 61 -22.10 -7.19 12.86
N ARG A 62 -22.88 -6.23 12.35
CA ARG A 62 -23.62 -5.27 13.17
C ARG A 62 -24.61 -6.02 14.06
N ARG A 63 -24.52 -5.86 15.39
CA ARG A 63 -25.62 -6.24 16.28
C ARG A 63 -26.84 -5.37 15.92
N PRO A 64 -27.97 -5.96 15.49
CA PRO A 64 -29.17 -5.17 15.23
C PRO A 64 -29.71 -4.67 16.58
N GLY A 65 -29.87 -3.35 16.72
CA GLY A 65 -30.53 -2.76 17.90
C GLY A 65 -29.74 -1.73 18.72
N GLY A 66 -28.75 -1.04 18.14
CA GLY A 66 -28.08 0.09 18.81
C GLY A 66 -28.29 1.40 18.07
N ASP A 67 -29.14 2.27 18.60
CA ASP A 67 -29.22 3.68 18.22
C ASP A 67 -27.92 4.37 18.69
N GLY A 68 -26.92 4.41 17.80
CA GLY A 68 -25.60 4.98 18.02
C GLY A 68 -25.08 5.71 16.76
N PRO A 69 -24.11 6.64 16.92
CA PRO A 69 -23.85 7.77 16.02
C PRO A 69 -23.57 7.33 14.58
N ALA A 70 -24.18 8.03 13.61
CA ALA A 70 -24.06 7.88 12.16
C ALA A 70 -23.72 6.46 11.69
N ALA A 71 -24.74 5.68 11.32
CA ALA A 71 -24.57 4.33 10.80
C ALA A 71 -23.46 4.26 9.74
N LEU A 72 -22.32 3.68 10.11
CA LEU A 72 -21.18 3.54 9.20
C LEU A 72 -21.60 2.70 8.00
N ASN A 73 -21.25 3.16 6.80
CA ASN A 73 -21.59 2.50 5.56
C ASN A 73 -20.56 1.41 5.24
N ALA A 74 -21.00 0.15 5.11
CA ALA A 74 -20.12 -0.96 4.80
C ALA A 74 -19.51 -0.87 3.38
N SER A 75 -20.14 -0.12 2.47
CA SER A 75 -19.69 0.02 1.10
C SER A 75 -18.59 1.06 0.89
N LYS A 76 -18.29 1.90 1.91
CA LYS A 76 -17.36 3.03 1.79
C LYS A 76 -16.15 2.86 2.72
N LEU A 77 -14.95 2.86 2.14
CA LEU A 77 -13.71 2.61 2.86
C LEU A 77 -12.58 3.57 2.46
N ALA A 78 -11.93 4.18 3.43
CA ALA A 78 -10.65 4.85 3.28
C ALA A 78 -9.51 3.87 3.64
N LEU A 79 -8.57 3.66 2.73
CA LEU A 79 -7.48 2.69 2.83
C LEU A 79 -6.13 3.39 2.87
N LEU A 80 -5.36 3.14 3.94
CA LEU A 80 -3.96 3.55 4.10
C LEU A 80 -3.08 2.31 4.29
N MET A 81 -2.06 2.17 3.44
CA MET A 81 -1.06 1.11 3.53
C MET A 81 0.32 1.72 3.80
N GLU A 82 0.88 1.47 4.99
CA GLU A 82 2.21 1.97 5.32
C GLU A 82 2.97 0.99 6.26
N PRO A 83 3.99 0.27 5.75
CA PRO A 83 4.77 -0.64 6.57
C PRO A 83 5.67 0.06 7.59
N ARG A 84 6.04 1.33 7.39
CA ARG A 84 6.99 2.06 8.23
C ARG A 84 6.28 2.77 9.39
N PRO A 85 6.90 2.84 10.57
CA PRO A 85 6.36 3.58 11.73
C PRO A 85 6.63 5.09 11.60
N LEU A 86 6.01 5.78 10.63
CA LEU A 86 6.27 7.21 10.45
C LEU A 86 5.55 8.04 11.53
N PRO A 87 6.20 9.10 12.08
CA PRO A 87 5.65 9.86 13.21
C PRO A 87 4.36 10.61 12.85
N HIS A 88 4.21 11.02 11.59
CA HIS A 88 3.05 11.78 11.13
C HIS A 88 1.84 10.92 10.75
N LEU A 89 1.90 9.59 10.83
CA LEU A 89 0.75 8.73 10.47
C LEU A 89 -0.46 8.95 11.37
N VAL A 90 -0.23 9.09 12.69
CA VAL A 90 -1.32 9.34 13.64
C VAL A 90 -2.02 10.67 13.36
N PRO A 91 -1.33 11.82 13.28
CA PRO A 91 -2.00 13.08 12.95
C PRO A 91 -2.64 13.05 11.55
N LEU A 92 -2.00 12.43 10.54
CA LEU A 92 -2.59 12.25 9.22
C LEU A 92 -3.91 11.47 9.29
N MET A 93 -3.94 10.32 9.97
CA MET A 93 -5.15 9.50 10.09
C MET A 93 -6.27 10.25 10.83
N VAL A 94 -5.94 10.95 11.92
CA VAL A 94 -6.94 11.72 12.68
C VAL A 94 -7.51 12.86 11.84
N HIS A 95 -6.66 13.56 11.09
CA HIS A 95 -7.07 14.59 10.13
C HIS A 95 -8.03 14.01 9.09
N MET A 96 -7.63 12.93 8.41
CA MET A 96 -8.44 12.29 7.38
C MET A 96 -9.79 11.82 7.93
N VAL A 97 -9.83 11.25 9.14
CA VAL A 97 -11.07 10.83 9.82
C VAL A 97 -12.02 12.01 10.10
N SER A 98 -11.49 13.23 10.23
CA SER A 98 -12.26 14.45 10.47
C SER A 98 -12.78 15.13 9.19
N VAL A 99 -12.04 15.01 8.08
CA VAL A 99 -12.40 15.63 6.79
C VAL A 99 -13.30 14.72 5.96
N VAL A 100 -13.03 13.41 5.96
CA VAL A 100 -13.84 12.43 5.23
C VAL A 100 -15.23 12.32 5.85
N PRO A 101 -16.31 12.17 5.05
CA PRO A 101 -17.66 12.08 5.57
C PRO A 101 -17.81 10.99 6.66
N PRO A 102 -18.66 11.23 7.68
CA PRO A 102 -18.65 10.45 8.91
C PRO A 102 -19.05 8.98 8.74
N ASP A 103 -19.76 8.64 7.67
CA ASP A 103 -20.21 7.29 7.34
C ASP A 103 -19.10 6.40 6.75
N TRP A 104 -17.96 6.97 6.36
CA TRP A 104 -16.81 6.21 5.87
C TRP A 104 -16.06 5.50 6.99
N ARG A 105 -15.61 4.28 6.68
CA ARG A 105 -14.74 3.51 7.57
C ARG A 105 -13.30 3.57 7.09
N PHE A 106 -12.37 3.33 8.00
CA PHE A 106 -10.93 3.44 7.74
C PHE A 106 -10.25 2.10 7.99
N LEU A 107 -9.45 1.65 7.02
CA LEU A 107 -8.60 0.48 7.14
C LEU A 107 -7.15 0.90 7.02
N PHE A 108 -6.40 0.70 8.10
CA PHE A 108 -4.96 0.85 8.12
C PHE A 108 -4.30 -0.52 8.01
N VAL A 109 -3.43 -0.68 7.02
CA VAL A 109 -2.67 -1.89 6.78
C VAL A 109 -1.18 -1.57 6.94
N GLY A 110 -0.53 -2.24 7.89
CA GLY A 110 0.87 -1.98 8.21
C GLY A 110 1.66 -3.22 8.58
N SER A 111 2.95 -3.02 8.83
CA SER A 111 3.77 -4.03 9.51
C SER A 111 3.35 -4.15 10.97
N GLN A 112 3.78 -5.22 11.65
CA GLN A 112 3.54 -5.41 13.09
C GLN A 112 3.97 -4.18 13.91
N TRP A 113 5.12 -3.60 13.56
CA TRP A 113 5.65 -2.44 14.25
C TRP A 113 4.89 -1.15 13.95
N SER A 114 4.53 -0.94 12.67
CA SER A 114 3.72 0.22 12.27
C SER A 114 2.32 0.20 12.90
N VAL A 115 1.66 -0.96 12.87
CA VAL A 115 0.36 -1.18 13.53
C VAL A 115 0.45 -0.98 15.04
N HIS A 116 1.52 -1.46 15.68
CA HIS A 116 1.75 -1.21 17.10
C HIS A 116 1.90 0.28 17.41
N SER A 117 2.72 0.99 16.63
CA SER A 117 2.97 2.43 16.79
C SER A 117 1.72 3.29 16.63
N VAL A 118 0.90 3.02 15.60
CA VAL A 118 -0.37 3.70 15.36
C VAL A 118 -1.41 3.29 16.43
N GLY A 119 -1.48 2.00 16.78
CA GLY A 119 -2.49 1.46 17.68
C GLY A 119 -2.33 1.83 19.16
N ARG A 120 -1.16 2.29 19.60
CA ARG A 120 -0.96 2.80 20.96
C ARG A 120 -1.51 4.21 21.17
N ALA A 121 -1.70 5.00 20.10
CA ALA A 121 -2.15 6.38 20.17
C ALA A 121 -3.59 6.49 20.71
N PRO A 122 -3.87 7.34 21.72
CA PRO A 122 -5.21 7.47 22.31
C PRO A 122 -6.31 7.81 21.30
N ALA A 123 -6.05 8.74 20.38
CA ALA A 123 -7.01 9.13 19.35
C ALA A 123 -7.40 7.95 18.45
N ILE A 124 -6.43 7.13 18.05
CA ILE A 124 -6.70 5.94 17.23
C ILE A 124 -7.43 4.87 18.06
N LYS A 125 -7.07 4.66 19.32
CA LYS A 125 -7.79 3.74 20.21
C LYS A 125 -9.28 4.09 20.32
N GLN A 126 -9.59 5.38 20.45
CA GLN A 126 -10.97 5.86 20.48
C GLN A 126 -11.69 5.56 19.17
N GLN A 127 -11.07 5.86 18.01
CA GLN A 127 -11.67 5.57 16.70
C GLN A 127 -11.81 4.07 16.40
N ARG A 128 -10.98 3.23 17.02
CA ARG A 128 -11.15 1.76 16.99
C ARG A 128 -12.31 1.31 17.87
N ALA A 129 -12.47 1.91 19.04
CA ALA A 129 -13.58 1.59 19.95
C ALA A 129 -14.95 1.94 19.32
N THR A 130 -15.01 2.99 18.49
CA THR A 130 -16.21 3.32 17.70
C THR A 130 -16.41 2.45 16.46
N GLY A 131 -15.43 1.59 16.12
CA GLY A 131 -15.44 0.78 14.89
C GLY A 131 -15.15 1.57 13.61
N LYS A 132 -14.82 2.86 13.69
CA LYS A 132 -14.51 3.71 12.53
C LYS A 132 -13.16 3.36 11.91
N VAL A 133 -12.15 3.04 12.73
CA VAL A 133 -10.81 2.65 12.28
C VAL A 133 -10.54 1.18 12.61
N THR A 134 -10.08 0.43 11.61
CA THR A 134 -9.56 -0.94 11.76
C THR A 134 -8.08 -0.95 11.44
N LEU A 135 -7.27 -1.60 12.29
CA LEU A 135 -5.84 -1.80 12.06
C LEU A 135 -5.60 -3.27 11.72
N MET A 136 -4.87 -3.55 10.66
CA MET A 136 -4.62 -4.89 10.16
C MET A 136 -3.15 -5.08 9.77
N THR A 137 -2.66 -6.29 9.99
CA THR A 137 -1.42 -6.79 9.37
C THR A 137 -1.78 -7.84 8.33
N LEU A 138 -1.22 -7.74 7.12
CA LEU A 138 -1.55 -8.68 6.05
C LEU A 138 -1.01 -10.09 6.35
N PRO A 139 -1.80 -11.14 6.07
CA PRO A 139 -1.31 -12.50 6.10
C PRO A 139 -0.34 -12.75 4.93
N ARG A 140 0.54 -13.75 5.09
CA ARG A 140 1.34 -14.26 3.96
C ARG A 140 0.40 -14.89 2.92
N PRO A 141 0.68 -14.76 1.61
CA PRO A 141 1.94 -14.35 0.99
C PRO A 141 2.08 -12.86 0.67
N TRP A 142 1.10 -12.03 1.03
CA TRP A 142 1.15 -10.60 0.68
C TRP A 142 2.24 -9.86 1.46
N SER A 143 2.88 -8.92 0.78
CA SER A 143 3.90 -8.01 1.32
C SER A 143 3.53 -6.59 0.93
N ILE A 144 3.93 -5.64 1.76
CA ILE A 144 3.84 -4.19 1.48
C ILE A 144 5.18 -3.50 1.71
N GLY A 145 6.28 -4.26 1.84
CA GLY A 145 7.59 -3.71 2.20
C GLY A 145 8.21 -2.85 1.10
N ARG A 146 7.93 -3.16 -0.17
CA ARG A 146 8.36 -2.37 -1.33
C ARG A 146 7.14 -1.80 -2.05
N ARG A 147 7.33 -0.69 -2.76
CA ARG A 147 6.29 -0.05 -3.58
C ARG A 147 5.64 -1.02 -4.57
N GLU A 148 6.45 -1.83 -5.24
CA GLU A 148 5.96 -2.85 -6.17
C GLU A 148 5.15 -3.95 -5.46
N ASP A 149 5.48 -4.30 -4.21
CA ASP A 149 4.68 -5.29 -3.47
C ASP A 149 3.26 -4.75 -3.22
N VAL A 150 3.13 -3.43 -2.94
CA VAL A 150 1.83 -2.75 -2.84
C VAL A 150 1.08 -2.78 -4.18
N PHE A 151 1.78 -2.51 -5.29
CA PHE A 151 1.17 -2.59 -6.62
C PHE A 151 0.65 -3.99 -6.94
N ARG A 152 1.41 -5.03 -6.61
CA ARG A 152 0.99 -6.44 -6.78
C ARG A 152 -0.26 -6.75 -5.95
N LEU A 153 -0.30 -6.31 -4.69
CA LEU A 153 -1.46 -6.48 -3.81
C LEU A 153 -2.70 -5.80 -4.39
N LEU A 154 -2.58 -4.55 -4.84
CA LEU A 154 -3.69 -3.78 -5.39
C LEU A 154 -4.20 -4.30 -6.74
N THR A 155 -3.38 -5.07 -7.47
CA THR A 155 -3.79 -5.79 -8.68
C THR A 155 -4.21 -7.24 -8.43
N ASP A 156 -4.27 -7.69 -7.19
CA ASP A 156 -4.71 -9.05 -6.83
C ASP A 156 -6.21 -9.05 -6.53
N VAL A 157 -7.00 -9.80 -7.30
CA VAL A 157 -8.45 -9.91 -7.10
C VAL A 157 -8.82 -10.44 -5.71
N ARG A 158 -7.98 -11.31 -5.14
CA ARG A 158 -8.20 -11.92 -3.82
C ARG A 158 -8.23 -10.88 -2.71
N PHE A 159 -7.48 -9.79 -2.85
CA PHE A 159 -7.51 -8.70 -1.87
C PHE A 159 -8.90 -8.08 -1.79
N TYR A 160 -9.56 -7.87 -2.93
CA TYR A 160 -10.91 -7.31 -2.98
C TYR A 160 -11.98 -8.30 -2.51
N ASP A 161 -11.81 -9.59 -2.78
CA ASP A 161 -12.78 -10.63 -2.40
C ASP A 161 -12.67 -11.06 -0.94
N GLU A 162 -11.46 -11.13 -0.40
CA GLU A 162 -11.20 -11.65 0.95
C GLU A 162 -11.10 -10.54 2.00
N VAL A 163 -10.45 -9.42 1.68
CA VAL A 163 -10.17 -8.34 2.63
C VAL A 163 -11.19 -7.20 2.52
N LEU A 164 -11.55 -6.82 1.29
CA LEU A 164 -12.48 -5.71 1.02
C LEU A 164 -13.89 -6.17 0.61
N ALA A 165 -14.32 -7.32 1.12
CA ALA A 165 -15.62 -7.90 0.80
C ALA A 165 -16.77 -6.92 1.16
N GLY A 166 -17.65 -6.66 0.20
CA GLY A 166 -18.80 -5.77 0.37
C GLY A 166 -18.50 -4.27 0.24
N VAL A 167 -17.24 -3.89 0.02
CA VAL A 167 -16.84 -2.51 -0.25
C VAL A 167 -17.05 -2.19 -1.73
N GLU A 168 -17.69 -1.07 -2.03
CA GLU A 168 -17.85 -0.57 -3.40
C GLU A 168 -16.93 0.63 -3.70
N TRP A 169 -16.65 1.45 -2.68
CA TRP A 169 -15.89 2.69 -2.81
C TRP A 169 -14.66 2.66 -1.92
N VAL A 170 -13.48 2.79 -2.54
CA VAL A 170 -12.21 2.86 -1.83
C VAL A 170 -11.55 4.21 -2.09
N LEU A 171 -11.40 5.03 -1.05
CA LEU A 171 -10.47 6.15 -1.04
C LEU A 171 -9.10 5.63 -0.61
N LYS A 172 -8.20 5.46 -1.56
CA LYS A 172 -6.80 5.15 -1.26
C LYS A 172 -6.05 6.45 -1.01
N TYR A 173 -5.31 6.51 0.09
CA TYR A 173 -4.37 7.60 0.35
C TYR A 173 -3.06 7.01 0.90
N GLU A 174 -1.94 7.66 0.59
CA GLU A 174 -0.62 7.29 1.10
C GLU A 174 -0.17 8.22 2.22
N HIS A 175 0.96 7.90 2.86
CA HIS A 175 1.57 8.71 3.92
C HIS A 175 1.91 10.16 3.51
N ASP A 176 1.99 10.43 2.22
CA ASP A 176 2.31 11.71 1.58
C ASP A 176 1.10 12.26 0.79
N SER A 177 -0.10 11.85 1.17
CA SER A 177 -1.37 12.28 0.61
C SER A 177 -2.28 12.86 1.68
N ILE A 178 -3.00 13.94 1.39
CA ILE A 178 -3.91 14.59 2.33
C ILE A 178 -5.12 15.21 1.65
N LEU A 179 -6.29 15.16 2.31
CA LEU A 179 -7.48 15.91 1.89
C LEU A 179 -7.52 17.28 2.55
N CYS A 180 -8.08 18.25 1.85
CA CYS A 180 -8.20 19.62 2.32
C CYS A 180 -9.58 19.89 2.93
N ALA A 181 -9.62 20.30 4.19
CA ALA A 181 -10.85 20.64 4.90
C ALA A 181 -11.57 21.86 4.30
N ASN A 182 -10.84 22.74 3.62
CA ASN A 182 -11.35 23.90 2.90
C ASN A 182 -11.86 23.58 1.48
N SER A 183 -11.92 22.30 1.09
CA SER A 183 -12.46 21.93 -0.21
C SER A 183 -13.95 22.30 -0.32
N PRO A 184 -14.38 22.94 -1.43
CA PRO A 184 -15.79 23.29 -1.61
C PRO A 184 -16.67 22.06 -1.92
N THR A 185 -16.05 20.92 -2.20
CA THR A 185 -16.73 19.66 -2.53
C THR A 185 -16.57 18.66 -1.38
N SER A 186 -17.50 17.71 -1.27
CA SER A 186 -17.39 16.55 -0.37
C SER A 186 -16.86 15.32 -1.12
N LEU A 187 -16.23 14.39 -0.41
CA LEU A 187 -15.77 13.13 -1.02
C LEU A 187 -16.92 12.35 -1.68
N ASP A 188 -18.12 12.45 -1.13
CA ASP A 188 -19.30 11.77 -1.64
C ASP A 188 -19.75 12.29 -3.02
N ASP A 189 -19.42 13.53 -3.37
CA ASP A 189 -19.73 14.13 -4.67
C ASP A 189 -18.97 13.42 -5.82
N TRP A 190 -17.89 12.72 -5.49
CA TRP A 190 -17.04 12.01 -6.45
C TRP A 190 -17.46 10.55 -6.67
N LEU A 191 -18.45 10.04 -5.94
CA LEU A 191 -18.95 8.66 -6.05
C LEU A 191 -19.73 8.38 -7.35
N GLY A 192 -19.92 9.37 -8.23
CA GLY A 192 -20.40 9.13 -9.60
C GLY A 192 -19.31 8.54 -10.52
N TRP A 193 -18.04 8.69 -10.15
CA TRP A 193 -16.89 8.34 -10.99
C TRP A 193 -16.36 6.97 -10.62
N SER A 194 -16.02 6.14 -11.61
CA SER A 194 -15.36 4.85 -11.37
C SER A 194 -13.92 5.01 -10.87
N TRP A 195 -13.29 6.12 -11.26
CA TRP A 195 -11.94 6.48 -10.83
C TRP A 195 -11.76 7.99 -10.78
N ALA A 196 -11.15 8.49 -9.71
CA ALA A 196 -10.72 9.87 -9.56
C ALA A 196 -9.32 9.94 -8.95
N GLY A 197 -8.52 10.91 -9.40
CA GLY A 197 -7.13 11.06 -8.98
C GLY A 197 -6.54 12.39 -9.47
N ALA A 198 -5.21 12.48 -9.46
CA ALA A 198 -4.49 13.66 -9.94
C ALA A 198 -3.97 13.49 -11.39
N PRO A 199 -3.93 14.57 -12.19
CA PRO A 199 -3.26 14.60 -13.49
C PRO A 199 -1.73 14.68 -13.32
N ARG A 200 -0.97 14.13 -14.28
CA ARG A 200 0.49 14.34 -14.39
C ARG A 200 0.81 15.60 -15.18
N SER A 201 0.00 15.89 -16.19
CA SER A 201 0.13 17.06 -17.08
C SER A 201 -1.24 17.65 -17.43
N GLU A 202 -1.28 18.92 -17.83
CA GLU A 202 -2.51 19.61 -18.23
C GLU A 202 -3.21 18.96 -19.42
N ASN A 203 -2.44 18.27 -20.28
CA ASN A 203 -2.94 17.60 -21.47
C ASN A 203 -3.17 16.10 -21.25
N ASP A 204 -3.09 15.62 -20.00
CA ASP A 204 -3.36 14.22 -19.72
C ASP A 204 -4.84 13.93 -19.88
N ARG A 205 -5.11 12.84 -20.62
CA ARG A 205 -6.47 12.40 -20.88
C ARG A 205 -7.14 11.75 -19.66
N PHE A 206 -6.37 11.32 -18.66
CA PHE A 206 -6.87 10.54 -17.53
C PHE A 206 -6.22 10.97 -16.20
N PRO A 207 -7.01 11.20 -15.13
CA PRO A 207 -6.48 11.44 -13.80
C PRO A 207 -6.11 10.09 -13.18
N GLY A 208 -4.83 9.88 -12.87
CA GLY A 208 -4.40 8.51 -12.65
C GLY A 208 -3.10 8.28 -11.96
N ILE A 209 -2.45 9.33 -11.43
CA ILE A 209 -1.14 9.15 -10.84
C ILE A 209 -1.15 9.64 -9.39
N GLY A 210 -0.83 8.74 -8.47
CA GLY A 210 -0.44 9.08 -7.12
C GLY A 210 -0.97 8.22 -6.00
N GLY A 211 -0.61 8.63 -4.79
CA GLY A 211 -1.05 8.04 -3.54
C GLY A 211 -2.51 8.33 -3.20
N LEU A 212 -3.11 9.39 -3.76
CA LEU A 212 -4.47 9.84 -3.46
C LEU A 212 -5.45 9.56 -4.61
N THR A 213 -6.24 8.49 -4.50
CA THR A 213 -7.21 8.08 -5.52
C THR A 213 -8.52 7.60 -4.93
N LEU A 214 -9.64 7.95 -5.59
CA LEU A 214 -10.93 7.33 -5.35
C LEU A 214 -11.17 6.28 -6.44
N ARG A 215 -11.55 5.07 -6.03
CA ARG A 215 -11.77 3.96 -6.96
C ARG A 215 -12.99 3.14 -6.59
N ARG A 216 -13.71 2.74 -7.63
CA ARG A 216 -14.88 1.88 -7.55
C ARG A 216 -14.46 0.41 -7.67
N VAL A 217 -14.71 -0.38 -6.63
CA VAL A 217 -14.28 -1.78 -6.53
C VAL A 217 -14.89 -2.63 -7.63
N SER A 218 -16.18 -2.45 -7.96
CA SER A 218 -16.80 -3.14 -9.08
C SER A 218 -16.13 -2.86 -10.42
N ALA A 219 -15.65 -1.63 -10.67
CA ALA A 219 -14.91 -1.30 -11.88
C ALA A 219 -13.49 -1.92 -11.88
N VAL A 220 -12.79 -1.87 -10.74
CA VAL A 220 -11.49 -2.51 -10.56
C VAL A 220 -11.58 -4.03 -10.78
N LYS A 221 -12.54 -4.70 -10.16
CA LYS A 221 -12.77 -6.14 -10.33
C LYS A 221 -13.10 -6.50 -11.77
N ARG A 222 -13.86 -5.66 -12.49
CA ARG A 222 -14.07 -5.84 -13.94
C ARG A 222 -12.74 -5.85 -14.69
N VAL A 223 -11.83 -4.90 -14.43
CA VAL A 223 -10.50 -4.88 -15.06
C VAL A 223 -9.74 -6.17 -14.78
N LEU A 224 -9.68 -6.58 -13.51
CA LEU A 224 -8.95 -7.76 -13.07
C LEU A 224 -9.55 -9.08 -13.58
N ALA A 225 -10.82 -9.09 -13.99
CA ALA A 225 -11.46 -10.28 -14.55
C ALA A 225 -10.96 -10.63 -15.97
N PHE A 226 -10.49 -9.65 -16.75
CA PHE A 226 -10.02 -9.89 -18.12
C PHE A 226 -8.53 -9.62 -18.33
N GLN A 227 -7.87 -8.89 -17.43
CA GLN A 227 -6.45 -8.56 -17.55
C GLN A 227 -5.71 -8.70 -16.22
N ASN A 228 -4.47 -9.16 -16.31
CA ASN A 228 -3.53 -9.23 -15.20
C ASN A 228 -2.36 -8.28 -15.45
N ARG A 229 -1.94 -7.54 -14.43
CA ARG A 229 -0.73 -6.73 -14.50
C ARG A 229 0.50 -7.64 -14.45
N LEU A 230 1.50 -7.35 -15.28
CA LEU A 230 2.80 -8.00 -15.19
C LEU A 230 3.56 -7.46 -13.97
N ASN A 231 4.22 -8.35 -13.23
CA ASN A 231 5.07 -7.96 -12.10
C ASN A 231 6.22 -7.05 -12.58
N ASP A 232 6.60 -6.07 -11.74
CA ASP A 232 7.68 -5.12 -11.99
C ASP A 232 7.54 -4.31 -13.29
N SER A 233 6.29 -4.11 -13.74
CA SER A 233 5.98 -3.34 -14.94
C SER A 233 5.58 -1.89 -14.61
N GLU A 234 4.57 -1.34 -15.29
CA GLU A 234 4.00 -0.03 -14.99
C GLU A 234 3.39 0.03 -13.58
N ALA A 235 3.30 1.24 -13.02
CA ALA A 235 2.66 1.50 -11.74
C ALA A 235 1.17 1.10 -11.77
N GLU A 236 0.63 0.65 -10.63
CA GLU A 236 -0.73 0.11 -10.56
C GLU A 236 -1.81 1.12 -10.95
N ASP A 237 -1.64 2.36 -10.53
CA ASP A 237 -2.55 3.47 -10.81
C ASP A 237 -2.59 3.80 -12.33
N GLU A 238 -1.42 3.94 -12.95
CA GLU A 238 -1.28 4.14 -14.40
C GLU A 238 -1.87 2.95 -15.17
N TRP A 239 -1.61 1.73 -14.69
CA TRP A 239 -2.11 0.50 -15.28
C TRP A 239 -3.64 0.47 -15.29
N PHE A 240 -4.29 0.78 -14.17
CA PHE A 240 -5.74 0.82 -14.07
C PHE A 240 -6.34 1.94 -14.92
N CYS A 241 -5.77 3.14 -14.90
CA CYS A 241 -6.33 4.27 -15.65
C CYS A 241 -6.38 4.02 -17.16
N LYS A 242 -5.32 3.45 -17.74
CA LYS A 242 -5.32 3.06 -19.16
C LYS A 242 -6.46 2.10 -19.48
N ARG A 243 -6.73 1.13 -18.61
CA ARG A 243 -7.74 0.07 -18.84
C ARG A 243 -9.16 0.53 -18.57
N LEU A 244 -9.36 1.30 -17.50
CA LEU A 244 -10.64 1.90 -17.17
C LEU A 244 -11.05 2.94 -18.23
N SER A 245 -10.09 3.69 -18.78
CA SER A 245 -10.41 4.65 -19.85
C SER A 245 -10.90 4.01 -21.14
N ALA A 246 -10.43 2.81 -21.44
CA ALA A 246 -10.85 2.04 -22.61
C ALA A 246 -12.08 1.15 -22.32
N MET A 247 -12.54 1.08 -21.08
CA MET A 247 -13.61 0.18 -20.66
C MET A 247 -15.00 0.80 -20.90
N PRO A 248 -15.90 0.09 -21.61
CA PRO A 248 -17.28 0.52 -21.73
C PRO A 248 -17.99 0.62 -20.37
N GLY A 249 -18.64 1.75 -20.10
CA GLY A 249 -19.39 1.98 -18.87
C GLY A 249 -18.53 2.20 -17.62
N ALA A 250 -17.22 2.46 -17.77
CA ALA A 250 -16.40 3.04 -16.71
C ALA A 250 -16.35 4.57 -16.91
N SER A 251 -16.54 5.31 -15.82
CA SER A 251 -16.52 6.78 -15.80
C SER A 251 -15.21 7.25 -15.16
N MET A 252 -14.38 7.97 -15.91
CA MET A 252 -13.16 8.61 -15.39
C MET A 252 -13.49 10.05 -15.00
N ALA A 253 -13.10 10.47 -13.80
CA ALA A 253 -13.22 11.85 -13.37
C ALA A 253 -12.47 12.80 -14.33
N PRO A 254 -12.85 14.09 -14.38
CA PRO A 254 -12.09 15.09 -15.12
C PRO A 254 -10.66 15.22 -14.57
N ALA A 255 -9.69 15.37 -15.47
CA ALA A 255 -8.27 15.46 -15.12
C ALA A 255 -7.81 16.90 -14.83
N TRP A 256 -8.24 17.88 -15.64
CA TRP A 256 -7.93 19.30 -15.49
C TRP A 256 -9.05 20.12 -16.17
N PRO A 257 -9.43 21.32 -15.70
CA PRO A 257 -8.93 22.05 -14.53
C PRO A 257 -9.61 21.68 -13.20
N ASN A 258 -10.56 20.74 -13.21
CA ASN A 258 -11.35 20.35 -12.03
C ASN A 258 -10.93 18.96 -11.51
N ALA A 259 -9.64 18.74 -11.29
CA ALA A 259 -9.14 17.46 -10.80
C ALA A 259 -9.58 17.18 -9.36
N PHE A 260 -9.68 15.89 -9.03
CA PHE A 260 -9.89 15.47 -7.64
C PHE A 260 -8.72 15.86 -6.74
N ALA A 261 -7.48 15.62 -7.18
CA ALA A 261 -6.30 15.89 -6.38
C ALA A 261 -5.21 16.59 -7.20
N VAL A 262 -4.32 17.29 -6.49
CA VAL A 262 -3.09 17.84 -7.05
C VAL A 262 -1.95 16.84 -6.85
N HIS A 263 -1.10 16.68 -7.86
CA HIS A 263 0.16 15.96 -7.75
C HIS A 263 1.32 16.79 -8.32
N LYS A 264 1.28 17.03 -9.64
CA LYS A 264 2.28 17.85 -10.34
C LYS A 264 1.70 19.11 -10.95
N VAL A 265 0.43 19.08 -11.34
CA VAL A 265 -0.23 20.20 -12.01
C VAL A 265 -1.07 20.97 -11.00
N PRO A 266 -0.95 22.31 -10.93
CA PRO A 266 -1.78 23.11 -10.06
C PRO A 266 -3.25 23.03 -10.49
N VAL A 267 -4.12 22.93 -9.49
CA VAL A 267 -5.58 22.88 -9.60
C VAL A 267 -6.11 23.90 -8.61
N GLY A 268 -7.14 24.67 -8.97
CA GLY A 268 -7.54 25.84 -8.18
C GLY A 268 -8.09 25.53 -6.79
N LYS A 269 -9.00 24.56 -6.68
CA LYS A 269 -9.62 24.15 -5.41
C LYS A 269 -9.79 22.63 -5.35
N PRO A 270 -8.69 21.87 -5.27
CA PRO A 270 -8.74 20.40 -5.28
C PRO A 270 -9.37 19.86 -3.99
N MET A 271 -9.79 18.60 -4.01
CA MET A 271 -10.18 17.88 -2.79
C MET A 271 -8.97 17.58 -1.90
N GLY A 272 -7.78 17.41 -2.50
CA GLY A 272 -6.58 17.09 -1.76
C GLY A 272 -5.31 17.19 -2.57
N TYR A 273 -4.19 16.88 -1.91
CA TYR A 273 -2.86 16.89 -2.47
C TYR A 273 -2.19 15.54 -2.25
N HIS A 274 -1.45 15.09 -3.25
CA HIS A 274 -0.48 14.03 -3.12
C HIS A 274 0.89 14.63 -3.43
N VAL A 275 1.73 14.75 -2.41
CA VAL A 275 3.03 15.41 -2.50
C VAL A 275 4.11 14.36 -2.39
N GLN A 276 4.49 13.78 -3.53
CA GLN A 276 5.39 12.64 -3.60
C GLN A 276 6.65 12.83 -2.72
N GLY A 277 6.84 11.92 -1.77
CA GLY A 277 8.00 11.91 -0.87
C GLY A 277 8.06 13.11 0.07
N GLY A 278 6.92 13.72 0.42
CA GLY A 278 6.85 14.85 1.35
C GLY A 278 7.40 16.17 0.79
N GLY A 279 7.52 16.29 -0.53
CA GLY A 279 7.99 17.50 -1.23
C GLY A 279 9.35 17.34 -1.88
N GLY A 280 10.15 16.33 -1.51
CA GLY A 280 11.48 16.11 -2.06
C GLY A 280 11.53 15.69 -3.54
N GLN A 281 10.39 15.36 -4.14
CA GLN A 281 10.26 14.93 -5.54
C GLN A 281 9.17 15.69 -6.32
N GLY A 282 8.70 16.81 -5.76
CA GLY A 282 7.73 17.71 -6.39
C GLY A 282 8.33 18.45 -7.60
N ARG A 283 7.47 19.01 -8.46
CA ARG A 283 7.96 19.93 -9.50
C ARG A 283 8.43 21.22 -8.86
N ALA A 284 9.63 21.63 -9.26
CA ALA A 284 10.24 22.94 -9.01
C ALA A 284 9.21 24.07 -9.08
N ASP A 285 8.58 24.29 -10.22
CA ASP A 285 7.70 25.44 -10.47
C ASP A 285 6.53 25.65 -9.48
N MET A 286 5.91 24.58 -8.97
CA MET A 286 4.82 24.68 -7.97
C MET A 286 5.36 25.02 -6.58
N TRP A 287 6.46 24.39 -6.19
CA TRP A 287 7.00 24.45 -4.83
C TRP A 287 8.17 25.41 -4.69
N GLU A 288 8.69 25.99 -5.76
CA GLU A 288 9.75 27.00 -5.76
C GLU A 288 9.17 28.40 -5.66
N ASN A 289 8.02 28.66 -6.29
CA ASN A 289 7.37 29.97 -6.20
C ASN A 289 6.80 30.23 -4.79
N ALA A 290 7.33 31.25 -4.10
CA ALA A 290 6.91 31.63 -2.74
C ALA A 290 5.44 32.02 -2.63
N GLU A 291 4.89 32.72 -3.61
CA GLU A 291 3.49 33.14 -3.63
C GLU A 291 2.57 31.95 -3.88
N ALA A 292 2.94 31.06 -4.82
CA ALA A 292 2.19 29.83 -5.09
C ALA A 292 2.17 28.90 -3.87
N ARG A 293 3.33 28.67 -3.23
CA ARG A 293 3.43 27.90 -1.98
C ARG A 293 2.55 28.49 -0.89
N ARG A 294 2.58 29.82 -0.72
CA ARG A 294 1.77 30.51 0.29
C ARG A 294 0.29 30.30 0.03
N GLY A 295 -0.17 30.51 -1.21
CA GLY A 295 -1.57 30.30 -1.58
C GLY A 295 -2.03 28.85 -1.35
N ILE A 296 -1.17 27.86 -1.63
CA ILE A 296 -1.46 26.44 -1.37
C ILE A 296 -1.60 26.16 0.13
N LEU A 297 -0.69 26.69 0.97
CA LEU A 297 -0.73 26.48 2.43
C LEU A 297 -1.83 27.30 3.11
N GLU A 298 -2.20 28.46 2.58
CA GLU A 298 -3.38 29.22 3.04
C GLU A 298 -4.67 28.47 2.70
N TYR A 299 -4.72 27.82 1.53
CA TYR A 299 -5.86 27.00 1.13
C TYR A 299 -5.97 25.71 1.93
N CYS A 300 -4.85 25.00 2.13
CA CYS A 300 -4.77 23.67 2.73
C CYS A 300 -3.61 23.60 3.75
N PRO A 301 -3.75 24.25 4.93
CA PRO A 301 -2.69 24.31 5.95
C PRO A 301 -2.25 22.94 6.48
N GLU A 302 -3.13 21.94 6.43
CA GLU A 302 -2.87 20.56 6.83
C GLU A 302 -1.78 19.87 6.01
N LEU A 303 -1.43 20.39 4.82
CA LEU A 303 -0.26 19.94 4.04
C LEU A 303 1.01 19.87 4.89
N SER A 304 1.12 20.76 5.87
CA SER A 304 2.19 20.77 6.87
C SER A 304 2.37 19.46 7.65
N ILE A 305 1.34 18.60 7.74
CA ILE A 305 1.40 17.29 8.40
C ILE A 305 2.26 16.30 7.60
N ILE A 306 2.22 16.38 6.26
CA ILE A 306 2.85 15.41 5.36
C ILE A 306 4.12 15.94 4.67
N MET A 307 4.32 17.26 4.69
CA MET A 307 5.48 17.90 4.08
C MET A 307 6.67 17.96 5.03
N ASP A 308 7.86 17.72 4.49
CA ASP A 308 9.12 17.96 5.21
C ASP A 308 9.48 19.44 5.14
N MET A 309 8.78 20.24 5.95
CA MET A 309 8.97 21.69 5.99
C MET A 309 10.10 22.06 6.96
N LYS A 310 11.00 22.92 6.50
CA LYS A 310 11.95 23.62 7.37
C LYS A 310 11.32 24.88 7.93
N LEU A 311 11.72 25.24 9.14
CA LEU A 311 11.26 26.48 9.75
C LEU A 311 11.96 27.67 9.11
N GLU A 312 11.31 28.84 9.07
CA GLU A 312 11.91 30.07 8.54
C GLU A 312 13.22 30.46 9.25
N ARG A 313 13.34 30.11 10.54
CA ARG A 313 14.59 30.30 11.31
C ARG A 313 15.75 29.40 10.87
N GLU A 314 15.46 28.33 10.15
CA GLU A 314 16.43 27.37 9.59
C GLU A 314 16.80 27.72 8.14
N ARG A 315 16.22 28.80 7.59
CA ARG A 315 16.54 29.31 6.26
C ARG A 315 17.99 29.77 6.23
N CYS A 316 18.70 29.41 5.17
CA CYS A 316 20.07 29.86 4.98
C CYS A 316 20.07 31.36 4.63
N PRO A 317 21.05 32.17 5.10
CA PRO A 317 21.09 33.61 4.81
C PRO A 317 21.19 33.94 3.32
N ASP A 318 21.66 33.00 2.51
CA ASP A 318 21.85 33.10 1.06
C ASP A 318 20.69 32.53 0.25
N ASP A 319 19.57 32.14 0.86
CA ASP A 319 18.37 31.60 0.20
C ASP A 319 17.60 32.70 -0.57
N ASP A 320 17.18 32.40 -1.79
CA ASP A 320 16.52 33.37 -2.69
C ASP A 320 14.99 33.46 -2.51
N LEU A 321 14.44 32.79 -1.49
CA LEU A 321 13.02 32.59 -1.24
C LEU A 321 12.28 31.81 -2.32
N GLN A 322 12.93 31.44 -3.41
CA GLN A 322 12.36 30.71 -4.54
C GLN A 322 12.85 29.25 -4.59
N GLY A 323 13.37 28.72 -3.47
CA GLY A 323 13.88 27.35 -3.41
C GLY A 323 15.31 27.18 -3.93
N GLY A 324 15.98 28.28 -4.29
CA GLY A 324 17.39 28.33 -4.67
C GLY A 324 18.26 29.09 -3.67
N ARG A 325 19.54 29.19 -4.01
CA ARG A 325 20.53 30.03 -3.30
C ARG A 325 21.00 31.12 -4.24
N THR A 326 21.20 32.32 -3.71
CA THR A 326 21.74 33.47 -4.42
C THR A 326 23.12 33.18 -5.01
N ALA A 327 23.39 33.73 -6.21
CA ALA A 327 24.54 33.37 -7.05
C ALA A 327 25.92 33.63 -6.38
N ASP A 328 25.99 34.49 -5.38
CA ASP A 328 27.23 34.81 -4.67
C ASP A 328 27.74 33.65 -3.80
N ALA A 329 26.87 32.72 -3.38
CA ALA A 329 27.25 31.52 -2.64
C ALA A 329 27.71 30.35 -3.53
N ALA A 330 27.25 30.29 -4.79
CA ALA A 330 27.68 29.27 -5.74
C ALA A 330 29.18 29.42 -6.11
N LYS A 331 29.73 30.64 -6.01
CA LYS A 331 31.16 30.90 -6.19
C LYS A 331 32.01 30.52 -4.98
N VAL A 332 31.48 30.59 -3.75
CA VAL A 332 32.22 30.21 -2.54
C VAL A 332 32.39 28.69 -2.43
N ALA A 333 31.43 27.91 -2.94
CA ALA A 333 31.56 26.45 -3.02
C ALA A 333 32.52 25.98 -4.14
N GLY A 334 32.78 26.81 -5.16
CA GLY A 334 33.64 26.49 -6.30
C GLY A 334 35.08 27.00 -6.20
N ALA A 335 35.38 27.90 -5.25
CA ALA A 335 36.68 28.57 -5.12
C ALA A 335 37.46 28.20 -3.84
N GLY A 336 37.17 27.04 -3.25
CA GLY A 336 37.85 26.48 -2.09
C GLY A 336 38.65 25.21 -2.42
N GLY A 337 39.39 25.23 -3.52
CA GLY A 337 40.37 24.19 -3.82
C GLY A 337 41.67 24.42 -3.05
N GLU A 338 41.70 24.09 -1.76
CA GLU A 338 42.92 23.63 -1.06
C GLU A 338 42.59 23.08 0.34
N GLY A 339 42.85 21.77 0.49
CA GLY A 339 42.98 20.95 1.70
C GLY A 339 42.51 21.46 3.07
N VAL A 340 41.29 21.08 3.46
CA VAL A 340 41.01 20.61 4.83
C VAL A 340 40.04 19.42 4.72
N GLY A 341 40.50 18.23 5.09
CA GLY A 341 39.69 17.03 5.07
C GLY A 341 38.52 17.13 6.06
N LEU A 342 37.31 17.37 5.54
CA LEU A 342 36.09 17.04 6.29
C LEU A 342 35.94 15.51 6.26
N THR A 343 36.34 14.87 7.35
CA THR A 343 35.86 13.54 7.69
C THR A 343 34.33 13.57 7.68
N LEU A 344 33.73 12.90 6.70
CA LEU A 344 32.33 12.51 6.74
C LEU A 344 32.11 11.75 8.04
N ALA A 345 31.53 12.42 9.04
CA ALA A 345 31.09 11.76 10.26
C ALA A 345 30.11 10.67 9.83
N ARG A 346 30.52 9.40 9.98
CA ARG A 346 29.62 8.27 9.81
C ARG A 346 28.39 8.50 10.70
N PRO A 347 27.18 8.18 10.21
CA PRO A 347 26.00 8.21 11.05
C PRO A 347 26.26 7.34 12.30
N PRO A 348 25.80 7.78 13.49
CA PRO A 348 25.98 6.99 14.70
C PRO A 348 25.36 5.61 14.50
N PRO A 349 26.00 4.54 14.99
CA PRO A 349 25.46 3.20 14.88
C PRO A 349 24.08 3.14 15.56
N PRO A 350 23.15 2.31 15.05
CA PRO A 350 21.85 2.13 15.68
C PRO A 350 22.02 1.67 17.14
N PRO A 351 21.09 2.06 18.03
CA PRO A 351 21.15 1.61 19.42
C PRO A 351 21.14 0.08 19.48
N PRO A 352 21.86 -0.52 20.45
CA PRO A 352 21.89 -1.96 20.60
C PRO A 352 20.46 -2.50 20.82
N PRO A 353 20.15 -3.71 20.32
CA PRO A 353 18.87 -4.34 20.59
C PRO A 353 18.65 -4.45 22.10
N PRO A 354 17.40 -4.32 22.58
CA PRO A 354 17.10 -4.54 23.98
C PRO A 354 17.57 -5.95 24.39
N PRO A 355 18.08 -6.13 25.63
CA PRO A 355 18.49 -7.44 26.10
C PRO A 355 17.33 -8.41 25.94
N PRO A 356 17.59 -9.67 25.56
CA PRO A 356 16.55 -10.69 25.53
C PRO A 356 15.87 -10.71 26.90
N LEU A 357 14.54 -10.66 26.90
CA LEU A 357 13.74 -10.89 28.09
C LEU A 357 14.26 -12.18 28.73
N ALA A 358 14.77 -12.07 29.96
CA ALA A 358 15.24 -13.22 30.71
C ALA A 358 14.14 -14.28 30.71
N PRO A 359 14.47 -15.57 30.50
CA PRO A 359 13.47 -16.62 30.62
C PRO A 359 12.82 -16.49 32.00
N SER A 360 11.51 -16.23 32.01
CA SER A 360 10.72 -16.22 33.23
C SER A 360 10.86 -17.59 33.87
N SER A 361 11.77 -17.69 34.83
CA SER A 361 11.94 -18.89 35.62
C SER A 361 10.64 -19.06 36.43
N PRO A 362 9.99 -20.25 36.42
CA PRO A 362 8.69 -20.44 37.06
C PRO A 362 8.68 -20.25 38.59
N GLN A 363 9.84 -19.99 39.22
CA GLN A 363 9.99 -19.98 40.67
C GLN A 363 9.93 -18.59 41.34
N ALA A 364 9.85 -17.49 40.57
CA ALA A 364 9.77 -16.14 41.15
C ALA A 364 8.34 -15.62 41.41
N ARG A 365 7.30 -16.45 41.21
CA ARG A 365 5.88 -16.07 41.47
C ARG A 365 5.32 -16.54 42.81
N MET A 366 6.15 -17.07 43.72
CA MET A 366 5.67 -17.59 45.02
C MET A 366 6.01 -16.73 46.25
N HIS A 367 6.72 -15.60 46.11
CA HIS A 367 7.11 -14.76 47.26
C HIS A 367 6.60 -13.30 47.20
N ALA A 368 5.65 -12.99 46.33
CA ALA A 368 4.99 -11.66 46.29
C ALA A 368 3.49 -11.73 46.61
N ALA A 369 3.10 -12.77 47.36
CA ALA A 369 1.76 -12.94 47.92
C ALA A 369 1.88 -13.25 49.42
N GLU A 370 2.66 -12.44 50.14
CA GLU A 370 2.70 -12.35 51.60
C GLU A 370 3.59 -11.14 51.98
N ALA A 371 3.04 -9.94 51.81
CA ALA A 371 3.46 -8.68 52.45
C ALA A 371 2.35 -7.64 52.29
#